data_AF-A0A7J6UIS7-F1
#
_entry.id   AF-A0A7J6UIS7-F1
#
_cell.length_a   1.000
_cell.length_b   1.000
_cell.length_c   1.000
_cell.angle_alpha   90.00
_cell.angle_beta   90.00
_cell.angle_gamma   90.00
#
_symmetry.space_group_name_H-M   'P 1'
#
loop_
_entity.id
_entity.type
_entity.pdbx_description
1 polymer ?
#
loop_
_entity_poly.entity_id
_entity_poly.type
_entity_poly.pdbx_seq_one_letter_code
_entity_poly.pdbx_strand_id
1 'polypeptide(L)'
;MREWGSSGAQGLLSVFAVHMAPYPLVRVVASASHRLPGMAAAALLTEALPRGRVEMLEVPSQSGPVGHGCEFRASKLHGRNECLQLLKLLDVPDSDIIPGHIENSSRWLIGKTLTSLTQIPKFIDSIRYAPECVLEPLWRKGPSGGDESIESFISRRFSRSASRRFADVFAAAQCGAPAEEVSLRSCVPHAHTTECWRRSVLWGPFLDTLRPSTAAPSGDRKLDLPVDVGEFLQRSIATGGRVWTVAGGNSRLEKDLNRFIEGNPSISRQGGQQQPLSPSDFASLFGPESQGVVAVMSPKELLPLVGPSLPGLSKAAVEALSAESEVDVLDLYWREEGVLRKPFKGNAGVWTGVNNGDECGIFGFSFVSEIFSQVRHPEYGTKVTVYARKGCAREELQGHALKVLLP
;
A
#
# COMPACT_ATOMS: atom_id res chain seq x y z
N MET A 1 -48.52 11.32 -58.27
CA MET A 1 -47.23 10.59 -58.21
C MET A 1 -47.13 9.89 -56.87
N ARG A 2 -47.11 8.53 -56.91
CA ARG A 2 -46.61 7.56 -55.92
C ARG A 2 -47.13 7.61 -54.47
N GLU A 3 -48.33 7.06 -54.31
CA GLU A 3 -48.68 5.80 -53.61
C GLU A 3 -47.59 4.96 -52.85
N TRP A 4 -48.09 4.29 -51.77
CA TRP A 4 -47.59 3.13 -50.97
C TRP A 4 -46.74 3.47 -49.72
N GLY A 5 -46.95 2.88 -48.53
CA GLY A 5 -47.84 1.81 -48.10
C GLY A 5 -47.56 1.47 -46.62
N SER A 6 -48.60 1.00 -45.92
CA SER A 6 -48.57 0.43 -44.57
C SER A 6 -47.98 -0.99 -44.56
N SER A 7 -47.01 -1.25 -43.68
CA SER A 7 -46.72 -2.54 -43.00
C SER A 7 -45.52 -2.26 -42.08
N GLY A 8 -45.45 -2.63 -40.81
CA GLY A 8 -45.80 -3.87 -40.16
C GLY A 8 -44.59 -4.28 -39.33
N ALA A 9 -44.54 -3.83 -38.06
CA ALA A 9 -43.64 -4.38 -37.04
C ALA A 9 -44.13 -3.95 -35.64
N GLN A 10 -45.25 -4.54 -35.21
CA GLN A 10 -45.31 -4.99 -33.82
C GLN A 10 -44.20 -6.04 -33.66
N GLY A 11 -43.16 -5.71 -32.91
CA GLY A 11 -42.06 -6.65 -32.63
C GLY A 11 -40.92 -5.91 -31.96
N LEU A 12 -40.57 -6.38 -30.75
CA LEU A 12 -39.44 -5.95 -29.90
C LEU A 12 -39.71 -4.79 -28.92
N LEU A 13 -40.91 -4.75 -28.36
CA LEU A 13 -41.03 -4.67 -26.89
C LEU A 13 -40.83 -6.09 -26.34
N SER A 14 -39.58 -6.53 -26.25
CA SER A 14 -39.23 -7.71 -25.46
C SER A 14 -37.78 -7.65 -24.99
N VAL A 15 -37.65 -7.45 -23.68
CA VAL A 15 -36.63 -8.07 -22.83
C VAL A 15 -35.18 -7.62 -23.05
N PHE A 16 -34.84 -6.45 -22.54
CA PHE A 16 -33.76 -6.33 -21.53
C PHE A 16 -34.20 -5.30 -20.48
N ALA A 17 -35.38 -5.52 -19.90
CA ALA A 17 -35.49 -5.26 -18.48
C ALA A 17 -34.54 -6.27 -17.84
N VAL A 18 -33.26 -5.91 -17.71
CA VAL A 18 -32.41 -6.50 -16.69
C VAL A 18 -33.25 -6.32 -15.44
N HIS A 19 -33.79 -7.42 -14.91
CA HIS A 19 -34.28 -7.45 -13.56
C HIS A 19 -33.11 -6.96 -12.72
N MET A 20 -33.07 -5.66 -12.43
CA MET A 20 -32.27 -5.15 -11.35
C MET A 20 -32.86 -5.87 -10.15
N ALA A 21 -32.16 -6.91 -9.70
CA ALA A 21 -32.48 -7.58 -8.46
C ALA A 21 -32.76 -6.46 -7.44
N PRO A 22 -33.86 -6.54 -6.67
CA PRO A 22 -34.34 -5.44 -5.84
C PRO A 22 -33.31 -4.96 -4.79
N TYR A 23 -32.21 -5.69 -4.63
CA TYR A 23 -31.05 -5.35 -3.82
C TYR A 23 -29.78 -5.77 -4.59
N PRO A 24 -28.89 -4.84 -4.99
CA PRO A 24 -27.66 -5.19 -5.68
C PRO A 24 -26.79 -6.09 -4.78
N LEU A 25 -26.49 -7.31 -5.22
CA LEU A 25 -25.55 -8.20 -4.54
C LEU A 25 -24.16 -7.99 -5.13
N VAL A 26 -23.18 -7.70 -4.27
CA VAL A 26 -21.76 -7.66 -4.64
C VAL A 26 -21.03 -8.72 -3.83
N ARG A 27 -20.23 -9.54 -4.50
CA ARG A 27 -19.43 -10.58 -3.85
C ARG A 27 -18.00 -10.11 -3.68
N VAL A 28 -17.48 -10.19 -2.46
CA VAL A 28 -16.07 -9.93 -2.15
C VAL A 28 -15.39 -11.26 -1.89
N VAL A 29 -14.47 -11.65 -2.76
CA VAL A 29 -13.70 -12.89 -2.63
C VAL A 29 -12.29 -12.52 -2.17
N ALA A 30 -11.97 -12.81 -0.93
CA ALA A 30 -10.68 -12.48 -0.34
C ALA A 30 -9.86 -13.74 -0.08
N SER A 31 -8.63 -13.79 -0.54
CA SER A 31 -7.70 -14.84 -0.09
C SER A 31 -7.24 -14.59 1.33
N ALA A 32 -6.87 -15.65 2.06
CA ALA A 32 -6.36 -15.53 3.43
C ALA A 32 -5.11 -14.63 3.53
N SER A 33 -4.33 -14.52 2.45
CA SER A 33 -3.19 -13.61 2.31
C SER A 33 -3.61 -12.14 2.23
N HIS A 34 -4.81 -11.85 1.70
CA HIS A 34 -5.34 -10.50 1.50
C HIS A 34 -6.65 -10.26 2.28
N ARG A 35 -6.82 -10.98 3.40
CA ARG A 35 -8.03 -10.95 4.22
C ARG A 35 -8.39 -9.55 4.71
N LEU A 36 -7.41 -8.80 5.22
CA LEU A 36 -7.63 -7.46 5.78
C LEU A 36 -8.12 -6.45 4.72
N PRO A 37 -7.47 -6.32 3.54
CA PRO A 37 -8.04 -5.58 2.42
C PRO A 37 -9.43 -6.07 1.98
N GLY A 38 -9.67 -7.39 1.98
CA GLY A 38 -10.97 -7.96 1.64
C GLY A 38 -12.08 -7.54 2.61
N MET A 39 -11.81 -7.58 3.92
CA MET A 39 -12.74 -7.09 4.93
C MET A 39 -13.00 -5.58 4.80
N ALA A 40 -11.94 -4.80 4.54
CA ALA A 40 -12.08 -3.37 4.32
C ALA A 40 -12.94 -3.07 3.08
N ALA A 41 -12.74 -3.80 1.98
CA ALA A 41 -13.57 -3.68 0.78
C ALA A 41 -15.05 -4.00 1.08
N ALA A 42 -15.33 -5.08 1.82
CA ALA A 42 -16.69 -5.44 2.21
C ALA A 42 -17.36 -4.35 3.07
N ALA A 43 -16.65 -3.80 4.05
CA ALA A 43 -17.15 -2.72 4.89
C ALA A 43 -17.46 -1.47 4.07
N LEU A 44 -16.52 -1.03 3.22
CA LEU A 44 -16.69 0.16 2.37
C LEU A 44 -17.80 0.00 1.33
N LEU A 45 -17.94 -1.19 0.74
CA LEU A 45 -19.02 -1.47 -0.21
C LEU A 45 -20.39 -1.43 0.44
N THR A 46 -20.49 -1.83 1.71
CA THR A 46 -21.76 -1.78 2.46
C THR A 46 -22.23 -0.34 2.66
N GLU A 47 -21.30 0.58 2.95
CA GLU A 47 -21.59 2.01 3.04
C GLU A 47 -21.91 2.63 1.67
N ALA A 48 -21.18 2.21 0.63
CA ALA A 48 -21.41 2.70 -0.73
C ALA A 48 -22.72 2.18 -1.34
N LEU A 49 -23.27 1.07 -0.81
CA LEU A 49 -24.49 0.42 -1.29
C LEU A 49 -25.55 0.37 -0.18
N PRO A 50 -26.22 1.49 0.15
CA PRO A 50 -27.18 1.56 1.27
C PRO A 50 -28.41 0.66 1.13
N ARG A 51 -28.65 0.10 -0.07
CA ARG A 51 -29.68 -0.92 -0.34
C ARG A 51 -29.09 -2.19 -0.95
N GLY A 52 -27.78 -2.35 -0.95
CA GLY A 52 -27.12 -3.54 -1.45
C GLY A 52 -26.92 -4.58 -0.37
N ARG A 53 -26.58 -5.79 -0.82
CA ARG A 53 -26.05 -6.85 0.03
C ARG A 53 -24.62 -7.12 -0.40
N VAL A 54 -23.75 -7.32 0.58
CA VAL A 54 -22.37 -7.72 0.34
C VAL A 54 -22.20 -9.14 0.84
N GLU A 55 -21.71 -10.02 -0.02
CA GLU A 55 -21.38 -11.38 0.37
C GLU A 55 -19.86 -11.54 0.39
N MET A 56 -19.30 -11.83 1.57
CA MET A 56 -17.87 -12.01 1.73
C MET A 56 -17.53 -13.50 1.77
N LEU A 57 -16.65 -13.92 0.86
CA LEU A 57 -16.08 -15.26 0.80
C LEU A 57 -14.59 -15.20 1.11
N GLU A 58 -14.15 -15.94 2.12
CA GLU A 58 -12.73 -16.07 2.45
C GLU A 58 -12.21 -17.43 1.95
N VAL A 59 -11.17 -17.39 1.12
CA VAL A 59 -10.57 -18.59 0.51
C VAL A 59 -9.16 -18.86 1.04
N PRO A 60 -8.73 -20.12 1.16
CA PRO A 60 -7.36 -20.45 1.57
C PRO A 60 -6.36 -19.82 0.61
N SER A 61 -5.27 -19.26 1.16
CA SER A 61 -4.13 -18.80 0.38
C SER A 61 -3.13 -19.93 0.19
N GLN A 62 -2.55 -20.03 -1.01
CA GLN A 62 -1.45 -20.97 -1.28
C GLN A 62 -0.13 -20.53 -0.62
N SER A 63 0.07 -19.22 -0.44
CA SER A 63 1.25 -18.63 0.20
C SER A 63 1.11 -18.49 1.72
N GLY A 64 -0.07 -18.81 2.26
CA GLY A 64 -0.40 -18.60 3.67
C GLY A 64 -0.81 -17.15 3.96
N PRO A 65 -1.19 -16.85 5.22
CA PRO A 65 -1.55 -15.49 5.59
C PRO A 65 -0.33 -14.56 5.46
N VAL A 66 -0.48 -13.43 4.77
CA VAL A 66 0.54 -12.38 4.74
C VAL A 66 0.54 -11.75 6.13
N GLY A 67 1.71 -11.74 6.77
CA GLY A 67 1.89 -11.05 8.05
C GLY A 67 1.45 -9.59 7.93
N HIS A 68 1.07 -8.99 9.05
CA HIS A 68 0.58 -7.61 9.09
C HIS A 68 1.65 -6.53 8.78
N GLY A 69 2.71 -6.84 8.04
CA GLY A 69 4.07 -6.27 8.07
C GLY A 69 4.27 -4.75 8.04
N CYS A 70 3.23 -3.96 7.81
CA CYS A 70 3.26 -2.51 7.96
C CYS A 70 2.51 -2.05 9.20
N GLU A 71 3.22 -1.79 10.30
CA GLU A 71 2.65 -1.38 11.59
C GLU A 71 2.32 0.11 11.68
N PHE A 72 2.64 0.89 10.64
CA PHE A 72 2.39 2.33 10.62
C PHE A 72 2.19 2.86 9.21
N ARG A 73 1.40 3.92 9.10
CA ARG A 73 1.05 4.56 7.83
C ARG A 73 1.63 5.96 7.77
N ALA A 74 2.06 6.41 6.59
CA ALA A 74 2.53 7.78 6.47
C ALA A 74 1.37 8.79 6.45
N SER A 75 1.57 9.92 7.12
CA SER A 75 0.58 11.00 7.27
C SER A 75 0.29 11.78 5.99
N LYS A 76 1.07 11.56 4.93
CA LYS A 76 1.00 12.27 3.64
C LYS A 76 0.98 11.33 2.42
N LEU A 77 0.73 10.03 2.61
CA LEU A 77 0.58 9.10 1.49
C LEU A 77 -0.82 9.14 0.87
N HIS A 78 -0.90 8.72 -0.39
CA HIS A 78 -2.15 8.43 -1.09
C HIS A 78 -3.01 7.45 -0.28
N GLY A 79 -4.34 7.60 -0.31
CA GLY A 79 -5.25 6.72 0.43
C GLY A 79 -5.42 7.07 1.92
N ARG A 80 -4.81 8.17 2.40
CA ARG A 80 -4.91 8.57 3.83
C ARG A 80 -6.35 8.82 4.23
N ASN A 81 -7.10 9.58 3.44
CA ASN A 81 -8.46 9.97 3.82
C ASN A 81 -9.36 8.74 3.86
N GLU A 82 -9.19 7.82 2.91
CA GLU A 82 -9.88 6.54 2.82
C GLU A 82 -9.57 5.66 4.03
N CYS A 83 -8.31 5.60 4.45
CA CYS A 83 -7.92 4.91 5.68
C CYS A 83 -8.58 5.52 6.92
N LEU A 84 -8.68 6.85 7.00
CA LEU A 84 -9.33 7.52 8.14
C LEU A 84 -10.84 7.38 8.12
N GLN A 85 -11.46 7.39 6.94
CA GLN A 85 -12.88 7.09 6.76
C GLN A 85 -13.18 5.66 7.21
N LEU A 86 -12.34 4.69 6.87
CA LEU A 86 -12.48 3.33 7.37
C LEU A 86 -12.38 3.27 8.90
N LEU A 87 -11.43 3.96 9.52
CA LEU A 87 -11.31 3.98 10.99
C LEU A 87 -12.53 4.62 11.66
N LYS A 88 -13.07 5.69 11.06
CA LYS A 88 -14.33 6.30 11.52
C LYS A 88 -15.51 5.36 11.37
N LEU A 89 -15.62 4.65 10.25
CA LEU A 89 -16.67 3.64 10.02
C LEU A 89 -16.62 2.51 11.05
N LEU A 90 -15.43 2.16 11.51
CA LEU A 90 -15.19 1.13 12.52
C LEU A 90 -15.32 1.65 13.96
N ASP A 91 -15.76 2.90 14.14
CA ASP A 91 -15.84 3.59 15.43
C ASP A 91 -14.54 3.52 16.25
N VAL A 92 -13.38 3.56 15.57
CA VAL A 92 -12.08 3.57 16.24
C VAL A 92 -11.93 4.92 16.96
N PRO A 93 -11.75 4.93 18.30
CA PRO A 93 -11.63 6.18 19.06
C PRO A 93 -10.46 7.02 18.58
N ASP A 94 -10.62 8.34 18.57
CA ASP A 94 -9.55 9.26 18.15
C ASP A 94 -8.31 9.13 19.06
N SER A 95 -8.50 8.72 20.32
CA SER A 95 -7.42 8.43 21.27
C SER A 95 -6.57 7.21 20.89
N ASP A 96 -7.13 6.31 20.08
CA ASP A 96 -6.47 5.08 19.64
C ASP A 96 -5.70 5.31 18.33
N ILE A 97 -5.80 6.49 17.72
CA ILE A 97 -5.01 6.89 16.56
C ILE A 97 -3.76 7.61 17.05
N ILE A 98 -2.63 6.92 16.94
CA ILE A 98 -1.40 7.32 17.62
C ILE A 98 -0.42 7.90 16.59
N PRO A 99 -0.13 9.20 16.64
CA PRO A 99 0.88 9.78 15.78
C PRO A 99 2.28 9.37 16.23
N GLY A 100 3.16 9.09 15.27
CA GLY A 100 4.56 8.79 15.56
C GLY A 100 5.31 10.07 15.92
N HIS A 101 6.13 10.06 16.97
CA HIS A 101 6.81 11.25 17.46
C HIS A 101 7.61 11.93 16.33
N ILE A 102 7.40 13.23 16.10
CA ILE A 102 7.92 13.97 14.93
C ILE A 102 9.43 13.81 14.76
N GLU A 103 10.18 13.96 15.86
CA GLU A 103 11.64 13.85 15.82
C GLU A 103 12.10 12.43 15.55
N ASN A 104 11.31 11.43 15.98
CA ASN A 104 11.67 10.03 15.91
C ASN A 104 11.30 9.42 14.55
N SER A 105 10.17 9.85 13.98
CA SER A 105 9.66 9.45 12.66
C SER A 105 10.41 10.11 11.49
N SER A 106 11.28 11.09 11.76
CA SER A 106 12.05 11.81 10.73
C SER A 106 13.54 11.44 10.67
N ARG A 107 14.05 10.61 11.59
CA ARG A 107 15.45 10.17 11.63
C ARG A 107 15.62 8.83 10.92
N TRP A 108 15.68 8.92 9.60
CA TRP A 108 15.97 7.79 8.72
C TRP A 108 17.47 7.68 8.49
N LEU A 109 17.98 6.47 8.63
CA LEU A 109 19.40 6.16 8.46
C LEU A 109 19.63 5.43 7.13
N ILE A 110 20.76 5.72 6.51
CA ILE A 110 21.22 5.08 5.29
C ILE A 110 22.69 4.74 5.41
N GLY A 111 23.08 3.53 5.01
CA GLY A 111 24.47 3.11 5.04
C GLY A 111 24.66 1.70 4.53
N LYS A 112 25.92 1.34 4.25
CA LYS A 112 26.29 -0.01 3.80
C LYS A 112 26.40 -0.99 4.96
N THR A 113 26.79 -0.47 6.12
CA THR A 113 26.96 -1.21 7.37
C THR A 113 26.32 -0.41 8.50
N LEU A 114 26.06 -1.04 9.65
CA LEU A 114 25.56 -0.31 10.81
C LEU A 114 26.51 0.77 11.33
N THR A 115 27.81 0.50 11.23
CA THR A 115 28.86 1.44 11.63
C THR A 115 29.01 2.62 10.65
N SER A 116 28.43 2.51 9.44
CA SER A 116 28.42 3.56 8.43
C SER A 116 27.03 4.16 8.20
N LEU A 117 26.08 3.92 9.10
CA LEU A 117 24.77 4.55 9.04
C LEU A 117 24.90 6.06 9.23
N THR A 118 24.44 6.78 8.22
CA THR A 118 24.36 8.23 8.21
C THR A 118 22.90 8.65 8.17
N GLN A 119 22.57 9.75 8.83
CA GLN A 119 21.23 10.30 8.73
C GLN A 119 21.00 10.85 7.32
N ILE A 120 19.87 10.51 6.71
CA ILE A 120 19.45 11.12 5.45
C ILE A 120 19.26 12.63 5.71
N PRO A 121 20.01 13.51 5.01
CA PRO A 121 19.92 14.95 5.24
C PRO A 121 18.49 15.44 4.97
N LYS A 122 18.05 16.44 5.74
CA LYS A 122 16.76 17.09 5.45
C LYS A 122 16.91 17.86 4.13
N PHE A 123 15.81 18.08 3.42
CA PHE A 123 15.84 18.80 2.14
C PHE A 123 16.58 20.16 2.20
N ILE A 124 16.40 20.92 3.28
CA ILE A 124 17.11 22.18 3.50
C ILE A 124 18.63 21.96 3.59
N ASP A 125 19.05 20.88 4.25
CA ASP A 125 20.46 20.49 4.31
C ASP A 125 20.95 20.04 2.93
N SER A 126 20.14 19.32 2.16
CA SER A 126 20.47 18.95 0.78
C SER A 126 20.70 20.17 -0.11
N ILE A 127 19.91 21.24 0.03
CA ILE A 127 20.17 22.50 -0.70
C ILE A 127 21.50 23.13 -0.27
N ARG A 128 21.83 23.10 1.03
CA ARG A 128 23.07 23.66 1.56
C ARG A 128 24.31 22.88 1.11
N TYR A 129 24.23 21.55 1.06
CA TYR A 129 25.37 20.67 0.81
C TYR A 129 25.45 20.12 -0.62
N ALA A 130 24.39 20.26 -1.41
CA ALA A 130 24.32 19.90 -2.83
C ALA A 130 23.60 21.04 -3.59
N PRO A 131 24.25 22.21 -3.77
CA PRO A 131 23.64 23.37 -4.43
C PRO A 131 23.18 23.07 -5.86
N GLU A 132 23.71 22.05 -6.51
CA GLU A 132 23.21 21.54 -7.80
C GLU A 132 21.72 21.15 -7.75
N CYS A 133 21.19 20.73 -6.60
CA CYS A 133 19.76 20.46 -6.42
C CYS A 133 18.88 21.71 -6.63
N VAL A 134 19.43 22.92 -6.47
CA VAL A 134 18.74 24.19 -6.80
C VAL A 134 18.47 24.27 -8.30
N LEU A 135 19.35 23.70 -9.13
CA LEU A 135 19.25 23.69 -10.58
C LEU A 135 18.40 22.53 -11.13
N GLU A 136 17.80 21.71 -10.26
CA GLU A 136 16.99 20.55 -10.65
C GLU A 136 15.93 20.84 -11.73
N PRO A 137 15.21 21.99 -11.73
CA PRO A 137 14.23 22.31 -12.78
C PRO A 137 14.85 22.39 -14.19
N LEU A 138 16.14 22.69 -14.30
CA LEU A 138 16.86 22.80 -15.56
C LEU A 138 17.27 21.44 -16.14
N TRP A 139 17.28 20.39 -15.33
CA TRP A 139 17.67 19.05 -15.78
C TRP A 139 16.68 18.48 -16.81
N ARG A 140 17.10 17.42 -17.52
CA ARG A 140 16.28 16.76 -18.54
C ARG A 140 15.03 16.15 -17.92
N LYS A 141 13.87 16.33 -18.55
CA LYS A 141 12.61 15.69 -18.18
C LYS A 141 12.68 14.18 -18.47
N GLY A 142 11.89 13.40 -17.74
CA GLY A 142 11.62 12.00 -18.06
C GLY A 142 10.97 11.80 -19.44
N PRO A 143 10.88 10.55 -19.90
CA PRO A 143 10.28 10.21 -21.18
C PRO A 143 8.83 10.71 -21.26
N SER A 144 8.47 11.37 -22.36
CA SER A 144 7.11 11.89 -22.56
C SER A 144 6.11 10.73 -22.68
N GLY A 145 5.26 10.56 -21.67
CA GLY A 145 4.18 9.56 -21.67
C GLY A 145 4.63 8.12 -21.39
N GLY A 146 5.91 7.91 -21.11
CA GLY A 146 6.48 6.62 -20.72
C GLY A 146 6.63 6.48 -19.21
N ASP A 147 6.84 5.25 -18.76
CA ASP A 147 7.31 4.96 -17.41
C ASP A 147 8.83 4.82 -17.40
N GLU A 148 9.46 4.96 -16.24
CA GLU A 148 10.88 4.69 -16.04
C GLU A 148 11.12 4.05 -14.67
N SER A 149 12.26 3.39 -14.50
CA SER A 149 12.62 2.80 -13.21
C SER A 149 13.03 3.86 -12.19
N ILE A 150 12.91 3.55 -10.89
CA ILE A 150 13.39 4.41 -9.80
C ILE A 150 14.89 4.73 -9.99
N GLU A 151 15.70 3.76 -10.40
CA GLU A 151 17.13 3.96 -10.68
C GLU A 151 17.36 4.96 -11.82
N SER A 152 16.68 4.76 -12.96
CA SER A 152 16.76 5.66 -14.12
C SER A 152 16.39 7.08 -13.73
N PHE A 153 15.28 7.22 -13.01
CA PHE A 153 14.79 8.51 -12.53
C PHE A 153 15.83 9.22 -11.65
N ILE A 154 16.35 8.58 -10.61
CA ILE A 154 17.31 9.22 -9.69
C ILE A 154 18.63 9.53 -10.39
N SER A 155 19.09 8.64 -11.27
CA SER A 155 20.30 8.82 -12.07
C SER A 155 20.20 10.04 -12.99
N ARG A 156 19.08 10.16 -13.71
CA ARG A 156 18.77 11.26 -14.62
C ARG A 156 18.53 12.56 -13.87
N ARG A 157 17.86 12.48 -12.72
CA ARG A 157 17.31 13.62 -12.02
C ARG A 157 18.10 14.09 -10.82
N PHE A 158 19.20 13.45 -10.48
CA PHE A 158 20.13 13.96 -9.47
C PHE A 158 21.55 13.70 -9.95
N SER A 159 21.97 12.43 -9.91
CA SER A 159 23.23 11.98 -10.47
C SER A 159 23.33 10.45 -10.42
N ARG A 160 24.23 9.88 -11.21
CA ARG A 160 24.63 8.46 -11.08
C ARG A 160 25.12 8.11 -9.67
N SER A 161 25.82 9.04 -9.01
CA SER A 161 26.30 8.84 -7.65
C SER A 161 25.15 8.81 -6.64
N ALA A 162 24.13 9.66 -6.82
CA ALA A 162 22.92 9.62 -6.00
C ALA A 162 22.16 8.30 -6.24
N SER A 163 22.01 7.88 -7.50
CA SER A 163 21.34 6.62 -7.84
C SER A 163 21.96 5.42 -7.12
N ARG A 164 23.28 5.24 -7.24
CA ARG A 164 24.03 4.16 -6.56
C ARG A 164 23.91 4.15 -5.04
N ARG A 165 23.57 5.29 -4.43
CA ARG A 165 23.43 5.42 -2.97
C ARG A 165 21.99 5.26 -2.51
N PHE A 166 21.02 5.72 -3.28
CA PHE A 166 19.66 5.91 -2.79
C PHE A 166 18.61 5.09 -3.55
N ALA A 167 18.83 4.72 -4.81
CA ALA A 167 17.80 4.11 -5.63
C ALA A 167 17.30 2.79 -5.04
N ASP A 168 18.20 1.86 -4.77
CA ASP A 168 17.85 0.57 -4.14
C ASP A 168 17.23 0.74 -2.76
N VAL A 169 17.67 1.75 -2.01
CA VAL A 169 17.08 2.05 -0.70
C VAL A 169 15.62 2.47 -0.83
N PHE A 170 15.31 3.34 -1.79
CA PHE A 170 13.93 3.76 -2.04
C PHE A 170 13.07 2.61 -2.57
N ALA A 171 13.58 1.84 -3.53
CA ALA A 171 12.86 0.74 -4.14
C ALA A 171 12.61 -0.40 -3.15
N ALA A 172 13.63 -0.80 -2.39
CA ALA A 172 13.51 -1.86 -1.39
C ALA A 172 12.58 -1.44 -0.23
N ALA A 173 12.66 -0.20 0.24
CA ALA A 173 11.80 0.28 1.33
C ALA A 173 10.32 0.35 0.95
N GLN A 174 9.99 0.58 -0.33
CA GLN A 174 8.61 0.68 -0.80
C GLN A 174 8.06 -0.67 -1.28
N CYS A 175 8.84 -1.37 -2.11
CA CYS A 175 8.36 -2.47 -2.93
C CYS A 175 9.22 -3.75 -2.74
N GLY A 176 10.25 -3.75 -1.87
CA GLY A 176 11.14 -4.90 -1.61
C GLY A 176 12.08 -5.30 -2.76
N ALA A 177 11.94 -4.65 -3.92
CA ALA A 177 12.56 -5.03 -5.19
C ALA A 177 13.76 -4.13 -5.57
N PRO A 178 14.61 -4.57 -6.52
CA PRO A 178 15.71 -3.76 -7.08
C PRO A 178 15.21 -2.49 -7.77
N ALA A 179 15.97 -1.39 -7.70
CA ALA A 179 15.50 -0.11 -8.23
C ALA A 179 15.44 -0.02 -9.75
N GLU A 180 16.16 -0.89 -10.47
CA GLU A 180 16.11 -1.02 -11.93
C GLU A 180 14.80 -1.63 -12.43
N GLU A 181 14.13 -2.44 -11.61
CA GLU A 181 12.88 -3.15 -11.95
C GLU A 181 11.64 -2.39 -11.48
N VAL A 182 11.77 -1.54 -10.45
CA VAL A 182 10.62 -0.85 -9.86
C VAL A 182 10.22 0.39 -10.66
N SER A 183 8.97 0.39 -11.12
CA SER A 183 8.30 1.53 -11.77
C SER A 183 8.23 2.76 -10.87
N LEU A 184 8.73 3.90 -11.38
CA LEU A 184 8.54 5.20 -10.74
C LEU A 184 7.07 5.59 -10.73
N ARG A 185 6.37 5.41 -11.85
CA ARG A 185 4.97 5.83 -11.98
C ARG A 185 4.06 5.11 -10.99
N SER A 186 4.31 3.82 -10.74
CA SER A 186 3.49 2.99 -9.86
C SER A 186 3.92 3.07 -8.39
N CYS A 187 5.22 2.97 -8.06
CA CYS A 187 5.67 2.97 -6.67
C CYS A 187 5.91 4.39 -6.11
N VAL A 188 6.09 5.44 -6.95
CA VAL A 188 6.28 6.83 -6.51
C VAL A 188 5.47 7.83 -7.36
N PRO A 189 4.13 7.68 -7.42
CA PRO A 189 3.28 8.44 -8.33
C PRO A 189 3.35 9.96 -8.12
N HIS A 190 3.57 10.42 -6.88
CA HIS A 190 3.72 11.85 -6.59
C HIS A 190 4.97 12.44 -7.26
N ALA A 191 6.11 11.74 -7.23
CA ALA A 191 7.32 12.22 -7.88
C ALA A 191 7.14 12.29 -9.40
N HIS A 192 6.60 11.23 -9.99
CA HIS A 192 6.29 11.16 -11.42
C HIS A 192 5.34 12.29 -11.85
N THR A 193 4.19 12.44 -11.18
CA THR A 193 3.20 13.49 -11.52
C THR A 193 3.78 14.89 -11.33
N THR A 194 4.50 15.14 -10.23
CA THR A 194 5.14 16.44 -9.99
C THR A 194 6.15 16.76 -11.07
N GLU A 195 6.97 15.80 -11.50
CA GLU A 195 7.87 16.03 -12.64
C GLU A 195 7.10 16.29 -13.94
N CYS A 196 6.06 15.50 -14.23
CA CYS A 196 5.28 15.67 -15.45
C CYS A 196 4.68 17.08 -15.56
N TRP A 197 4.15 17.60 -14.45
CA TRP A 197 3.42 18.87 -14.37
C TRP A 197 4.31 20.08 -14.10
N ARG A 198 5.25 19.97 -13.15
CA ARG A 198 6.10 21.07 -12.71
C ARG A 198 7.50 21.05 -13.33
N ARG A 199 7.84 19.99 -14.09
CA ARG A 199 9.19 19.75 -14.61
C ARG A 199 10.24 19.78 -13.48
N SER A 200 9.83 19.48 -12.25
CA SER A 200 10.69 19.57 -11.08
C SER A 200 10.07 18.79 -9.93
N VAL A 201 10.84 17.91 -9.31
CA VAL A 201 10.40 17.15 -8.13
C VAL A 201 10.78 17.81 -6.81
N LEU A 202 11.79 18.69 -6.81
CA LEU A 202 12.22 19.42 -5.62
C LEU A 202 11.49 20.76 -5.48
N TRP A 203 11.37 21.51 -6.57
CA TRP A 203 10.72 22.82 -6.55
C TRP A 203 9.21 22.72 -6.67
N GLY A 204 8.66 21.68 -7.30
CA GLY A 204 7.21 21.49 -7.41
C GLY A 204 6.50 21.65 -6.06
N PRO A 205 6.84 20.85 -5.03
CA PRO A 205 6.21 20.93 -3.71
C PRO A 205 6.49 22.25 -2.98
N PHE A 206 7.68 22.83 -3.19
CA PHE A 206 8.03 24.14 -2.61
C PHE A 206 7.15 25.25 -3.20
N LEU A 207 6.97 25.27 -4.51
CA LEU A 207 6.11 26.23 -5.20
C LEU A 207 4.64 26.03 -4.83
N ASP A 208 4.19 24.78 -4.67
CA ASP A 208 2.83 24.47 -4.21
C ASP A 208 2.59 24.95 -2.76
N THR A 209 3.63 25.01 -1.93
CA THR A 209 3.55 25.59 -0.58
C THR A 209 3.37 27.11 -0.63
N LEU A 210 4.02 27.78 -1.58
CA LEU A 210 3.94 29.24 -1.74
C LEU A 210 2.66 29.69 -2.45
N ARG A 211 2.15 28.88 -3.38
CA ARG A 211 0.91 29.12 -4.12
C ARG A 211 0.19 27.79 -4.32
N PRO A 212 -0.69 27.42 -3.39
CA PRO A 212 -1.52 26.22 -3.52
C PRO A 212 -2.30 26.30 -4.83
N SER A 213 -1.88 25.53 -5.82
CA SER A 213 -2.53 25.49 -7.12
C SER A 213 -3.69 24.51 -7.05
N THR A 214 -4.93 25.01 -7.08
CA THR A 214 -6.14 24.19 -7.16
C THR A 214 -6.20 23.30 -8.41
N ALA A 215 -5.36 23.59 -9.42
CA ALA A 215 -5.31 22.90 -10.70
C ALA A 215 -4.26 21.77 -10.79
N ALA A 216 -3.40 21.58 -9.78
CA ALA A 216 -2.46 20.46 -9.82
C ALA A 216 -3.23 19.17 -9.54
N PRO A 217 -3.26 18.18 -10.45
CA PRO A 217 -3.86 16.90 -10.11
C PRO A 217 -3.00 16.28 -9.02
N SER A 218 -3.60 16.04 -7.86
CA SER A 218 -2.94 15.36 -6.73
C SER A 218 -2.55 13.92 -7.07
N GLY A 219 -3.04 13.38 -8.20
CA GLY A 219 -3.01 11.95 -8.48
C GLY A 219 -3.97 11.15 -7.60
N ASP A 220 -4.65 11.81 -6.65
CA ASP A 220 -5.53 11.18 -5.68
C ASP A 220 -6.94 11.04 -6.27
N ARG A 221 -7.36 9.81 -6.58
CA ARG A 221 -8.77 9.50 -6.74
C ARG A 221 -9.38 9.42 -5.35
N LYS A 222 -10.11 10.46 -4.96
CA LYS A 222 -10.87 10.46 -3.71
C LYS A 222 -12.08 9.55 -3.87
N LEU A 223 -12.30 8.66 -2.92
CA LEU A 223 -13.59 8.00 -2.79
C LEU A 223 -14.57 8.99 -2.15
N ASP A 224 -15.70 9.26 -2.81
CA ASP A 224 -16.82 10.00 -2.23
C ASP A 224 -17.57 9.07 -1.26
N LEU A 225 -16.96 8.83 -0.10
CA LEU A 225 -17.61 8.15 1.01
C LEU A 225 -18.33 9.19 1.87
N PRO A 226 -19.58 8.93 2.30
CA PRO A 226 -20.36 9.84 3.14
C PRO A 226 -19.89 9.82 4.61
N VAL A 227 -18.58 9.69 4.84
CA VAL A 227 -17.97 9.62 6.17
C VAL A 227 -17.15 10.88 6.41
N ASP A 228 -17.62 11.71 7.34
CA ASP A 228 -16.91 12.91 7.77
C ASP A 228 -15.75 12.54 8.70
N VAL A 229 -14.53 12.61 8.17
CA VAL A 229 -13.31 12.53 8.96
C VAL A 229 -13.10 13.89 9.61
N GLY A 230 -13.75 14.10 10.75
CA GLY A 230 -13.74 15.38 11.47
C GLY A 230 -12.35 16.01 11.61
N GLU A 231 -12.30 17.34 11.65
CA GLU A 231 -11.06 18.13 11.56
C GLU A 231 -9.99 17.74 12.59
N PHE A 232 -10.39 17.25 13.77
CA PHE A 232 -9.47 16.89 14.84
C PHE A 232 -8.53 15.74 14.44
N LEU A 233 -9.03 14.68 13.80
CA LEU A 233 -8.19 13.56 13.35
C LEU A 233 -7.23 13.99 12.25
N GLN A 234 -7.73 14.80 11.31
CA GLN A 234 -6.90 15.34 10.24
C GLN A 234 -5.78 16.21 10.80
N ARG A 235 -6.09 17.06 11.79
CA ARG A 235 -5.11 17.91 12.47
C ARG A 235 -4.13 17.08 13.28
N SER A 236 -4.59 16.15 14.12
CA SER A 236 -3.73 15.31 14.98
C SER A 236 -2.68 14.54 14.17
N ILE A 237 -3.06 13.98 13.02
CA ILE A 237 -2.14 13.29 12.11
C ILE A 237 -1.25 14.28 11.35
N ALA A 238 -1.78 15.44 10.96
CA ALA A 238 -1.00 16.48 10.29
C ALA A 238 0.03 17.14 11.22
N THR A 239 -0.26 17.24 12.52
CA THR A 239 0.59 17.89 13.53
C THR A 239 1.47 16.93 14.30
N GLY A 240 1.06 15.67 14.46
CA GLY A 240 1.68 14.74 15.41
C GLY A 240 2.88 13.95 14.88
N GLY A 241 3.09 13.85 13.55
CA GLY A 241 4.15 12.99 13.00
C GLY A 241 4.13 12.84 11.49
N ARG A 242 5.20 12.28 10.90
CA ARG A 242 5.21 11.86 9.48
C ARG A 242 4.52 10.51 9.26
N VAL A 243 4.29 9.76 10.35
CA VAL A 243 3.63 8.46 10.37
C VAL A 243 2.64 8.40 11.53
N TRP A 244 1.70 7.48 11.47
CA TRP A 244 0.72 7.20 12.51
C TRP A 244 0.38 5.69 12.53
N THR A 245 -0.15 5.21 13.65
CA THR A 245 -0.63 3.83 13.81
C THR A 245 -1.95 3.82 14.59
N VAL A 246 -2.53 2.64 14.78
CA VAL A 246 -3.68 2.41 15.64
C VAL A 246 -3.21 1.65 16.89
N ALA A 247 -3.76 1.95 18.06
CA ALA A 247 -3.51 1.22 19.29
C ALA A 247 -3.79 -0.28 19.09
N GLY A 248 -2.81 -1.13 19.37
CA GLY A 248 -2.90 -2.58 19.09
C GLY A 248 -2.69 -2.98 17.62
N GLY A 249 -2.30 -2.03 16.76
CA GLY A 249 -1.85 -2.26 15.39
C GLY A 249 -2.90 -2.88 14.47
N ASN A 250 -2.43 -3.59 13.44
CA ASN A 250 -3.28 -4.23 12.45
C ASN A 250 -4.14 -5.36 13.03
N SER A 251 -3.69 -6.02 14.10
CA SER A 251 -4.49 -7.05 14.78
C SER A 251 -5.73 -6.45 15.46
N ARG A 252 -5.66 -5.21 15.96
CA ARG A 252 -6.84 -4.50 16.44
C ARG A 252 -7.78 -4.16 15.29
N LEU A 253 -7.24 -3.60 14.21
CA LEU A 253 -8.01 -3.26 13.02
C LEU A 253 -8.73 -4.48 12.44
N GLU A 254 -8.06 -5.63 12.40
CA GLU A 254 -8.66 -6.89 11.97
C GLU A 254 -9.82 -7.32 12.86
N LYS A 255 -9.67 -7.20 14.19
CA LYS A 255 -10.74 -7.50 15.15
C LYS A 255 -11.93 -6.57 14.98
N ASP A 256 -11.68 -5.28 14.80
CA ASP A 256 -12.74 -4.28 14.60
C ASP A 256 -13.46 -4.50 13.28
N LEU A 257 -12.75 -4.82 12.20
CA LEU A 257 -13.34 -5.22 10.91
C LEU A 257 -14.18 -6.48 11.01
N ASN A 258 -13.69 -7.52 11.69
CA ASN A 258 -14.47 -8.74 11.90
C ASN A 258 -15.74 -8.44 12.70
N ARG A 259 -15.65 -7.64 13.78
CA ARG A 259 -16.81 -7.22 14.56
C ARG A 259 -17.82 -6.45 13.72
N PHE A 260 -17.35 -5.52 12.88
CA PHE A 260 -18.21 -4.77 11.97
C PHE A 260 -18.95 -5.71 11.01
N ILE A 261 -18.23 -6.65 10.38
CA ILE A 261 -18.81 -7.62 9.45
C ILE A 261 -19.84 -8.53 10.13
N GLU A 262 -19.53 -9.03 11.33
CA GLU A 262 -20.44 -9.91 12.09
C GLU A 262 -21.67 -9.15 12.62
N GLY A 263 -21.52 -7.87 12.95
CA GLY A 263 -22.59 -7.02 13.44
C GLY A 263 -23.47 -6.39 12.36
N ASN A 264 -23.05 -6.43 11.09
CA ASN A 264 -23.75 -5.75 10.00
C ASN A 264 -24.60 -6.74 9.17
N PRO A 265 -25.95 -6.65 9.22
CA PRO A 265 -26.84 -7.59 8.55
C PRO A 265 -26.80 -7.51 7.02
N SER A 266 -26.26 -6.42 6.46
CA SER A 266 -26.09 -6.26 5.01
C SER A 266 -24.89 -7.06 4.49
N ILE A 267 -24.06 -7.60 5.38
CA ILE A 267 -22.91 -8.43 5.04
C ILE A 267 -23.18 -9.89 5.42
N SER A 268 -23.25 -10.77 4.42
CA SER A 268 -23.27 -12.21 4.67
C SER A 268 -21.86 -12.77 4.52
N ARG A 269 -21.28 -13.29 5.60
CA ARG A 269 -19.99 -13.99 5.54
C ARG A 269 -20.24 -15.48 5.32
N GLN A 270 -19.80 -16.01 4.19
CA GLN A 270 -19.70 -17.47 4.05
C GLN A 270 -18.47 -17.92 4.84
N GLY A 271 -18.67 -18.85 5.79
CA GLY A 271 -17.59 -19.38 6.63
C GLY A 271 -16.40 -19.84 5.79
N GLY A 272 -15.18 -19.60 6.28
CA GLY A 272 -13.94 -19.81 5.53
C GLY A 272 -13.94 -21.18 4.86
N GLN A 273 -13.94 -21.20 3.53
CA GLN A 273 -13.89 -22.45 2.81
C GLN A 273 -12.58 -23.14 3.16
N GLN A 274 -12.64 -24.41 3.55
CA GLN A 274 -11.42 -25.17 3.86
C GLN A 274 -10.66 -25.59 2.59
N GLN A 275 -11.28 -25.46 1.42
CA GLN A 275 -10.72 -25.84 0.14
C GLN A 275 -10.47 -24.61 -0.73
N PRO A 276 -9.37 -24.59 -1.52
CA PRO A 276 -9.16 -23.59 -2.54
C PRO A 276 -10.34 -23.56 -3.52
N LEU A 277 -10.71 -22.36 -3.96
CA LEU A 277 -11.79 -22.18 -4.92
C LEU A 277 -11.41 -22.83 -6.26
N SER A 278 -12.30 -23.60 -6.88
CA SER A 278 -12.07 -24.08 -8.25
C SER A 278 -12.43 -23.00 -9.29
N PRO A 279 -11.92 -23.08 -10.53
CA PRO A 279 -12.31 -22.14 -11.59
C PRO A 279 -13.82 -22.16 -11.89
N SER A 280 -14.46 -23.32 -11.79
CA SER A 280 -15.93 -23.46 -11.91
C SER A 280 -16.68 -22.79 -10.77
N ASP A 281 -16.18 -22.93 -9.54
CA ASP A 281 -16.78 -22.26 -8.37
C ASP A 281 -16.65 -20.74 -8.51
N PHE A 282 -15.49 -20.25 -8.96
CA PHE A 282 -15.27 -18.83 -9.22
C PHE A 282 -16.23 -18.29 -10.27
N ALA A 283 -16.41 -19.00 -11.38
CA ALA A 283 -17.36 -18.63 -12.44
C ALA A 283 -18.80 -18.58 -11.93
N SER A 284 -19.18 -19.48 -11.01
CA SER A 284 -20.53 -19.50 -10.42
C SER A 284 -20.86 -18.23 -9.61
N LEU A 285 -19.85 -17.51 -9.12
CA LEU A 285 -20.02 -16.24 -8.41
C LEU A 285 -20.56 -15.11 -9.31
N PHE A 286 -20.46 -15.25 -10.63
CA PHE A 286 -21.04 -14.35 -11.62
C PHE A 286 -22.49 -14.71 -11.98
N GLY A 287 -23.15 -15.56 -11.18
CA GLY A 287 -24.56 -15.92 -11.38
C GLY A 287 -25.51 -14.72 -11.44
N PRO A 288 -26.77 -14.93 -11.88
CA PRO A 288 -27.70 -13.87 -12.28
C PRO A 288 -28.09 -12.88 -11.17
N GLU A 289 -27.86 -13.25 -9.91
CA GLU A 289 -28.12 -12.39 -8.75
C GLU A 289 -26.98 -11.42 -8.44
N SER A 290 -25.76 -11.71 -8.93
CA SER A 290 -24.57 -10.91 -8.70
C SER A 290 -24.50 -9.74 -9.66
N GLN A 291 -24.28 -8.53 -9.14
CA GLN A 291 -23.96 -7.37 -9.96
C GLN A 291 -22.45 -7.22 -10.20
N GLY A 292 -21.62 -7.86 -9.38
CA GLY A 292 -20.18 -7.78 -9.51
C GLY A 292 -19.45 -8.67 -8.51
N VAL A 293 -18.24 -9.04 -8.89
CA VAL A 293 -17.29 -9.77 -8.05
C VAL A 293 -16.07 -8.89 -7.85
N VAL A 294 -15.72 -8.65 -6.60
CA VAL A 294 -14.49 -7.96 -6.18
C VAL A 294 -13.53 -9.03 -5.68
N ALA A 295 -12.56 -9.40 -6.51
CA ALA A 295 -11.49 -10.32 -6.13
C ALA A 295 -10.36 -9.56 -5.43
N VAL A 296 -10.08 -9.92 -4.18
CA VAL A 296 -9.05 -9.33 -3.33
C VAL A 296 -8.05 -10.42 -2.97
N MET A 297 -7.11 -10.65 -3.88
CA MET A 297 -6.12 -11.70 -3.79
C MET A 297 -4.90 -11.36 -4.66
N SER A 298 -3.83 -12.13 -4.52
CA SER A 298 -2.63 -11.92 -5.31
C SER A 298 -2.88 -12.29 -6.78
N PRO A 299 -2.17 -11.67 -7.76
CA PRO A 299 -2.28 -12.05 -9.17
C PRO A 299 -2.02 -13.55 -9.40
N LYS A 300 -1.07 -14.15 -8.67
CA LYS A 300 -0.77 -15.59 -8.74
C LYS A 300 -1.92 -16.47 -8.25
N GLU A 301 -2.70 -15.99 -7.28
CA GLU A 301 -3.89 -16.68 -6.77
C GLU A 301 -5.10 -16.50 -7.70
N LEU A 302 -5.24 -15.33 -8.32
CA LEU A 302 -6.36 -15.02 -9.21
C LEU A 302 -6.25 -15.72 -10.57
N LEU A 303 -5.05 -15.77 -11.15
CA LEU A 303 -4.82 -16.27 -12.51
C LEU A 303 -5.36 -17.69 -12.75
N PRO A 304 -5.11 -18.67 -11.87
CA PRO A 304 -5.65 -20.02 -12.01
C PRO A 304 -7.18 -20.06 -12.00
N LEU A 305 -7.84 -19.14 -11.29
CA LEU A 305 -9.30 -19.07 -11.20
C LEU A 305 -9.94 -18.49 -12.46
N VAL A 306 -9.27 -17.51 -13.08
CA VAL A 306 -9.85 -16.75 -14.20
C VAL A 306 -9.44 -17.28 -15.58
N GLY A 307 -8.23 -17.85 -15.70
CA GLY A 307 -7.63 -18.25 -16.97
C GLY A 307 -8.49 -19.20 -17.83
N PRO A 308 -9.09 -20.26 -17.26
CA PRO A 308 -9.94 -21.18 -18.03
C PRO A 308 -11.43 -20.82 -18.04
N SER A 309 -11.89 -19.92 -17.16
CA SER A 309 -13.31 -19.86 -16.76
C SER A 309 -14.02 -18.53 -17.03
N LEU A 310 -13.31 -17.48 -17.43
CA LEU A 310 -13.92 -16.19 -17.78
C LEU A 310 -13.64 -15.81 -19.24
N PRO A 311 -14.52 -16.20 -20.19
CA PRO A 311 -14.34 -15.94 -21.63
C PRO A 311 -14.36 -14.45 -22.04
N GLY A 312 -14.48 -13.51 -21.08
CA GLY A 312 -14.46 -12.07 -21.31
C GLY A 312 -13.19 -11.34 -20.86
N LEU A 313 -12.24 -12.03 -20.20
CA LEU A 313 -10.95 -11.42 -19.86
C LEU A 313 -10.10 -11.29 -21.12
N SER A 314 -9.68 -10.08 -21.45
CA SER A 314 -8.84 -9.85 -22.61
C SER A 314 -7.50 -10.56 -22.43
N LYS A 315 -6.92 -11.07 -23.53
CA LYS A 315 -5.58 -11.66 -23.52
C LYS A 315 -4.56 -10.73 -22.86
N ALA A 316 -4.67 -9.42 -23.14
CA ALA A 316 -3.83 -8.39 -22.53
C ALA A 316 -3.96 -8.29 -21.01
N ALA A 317 -5.17 -8.47 -20.46
CA ALA A 317 -5.37 -8.46 -19.00
C ALA A 317 -4.76 -9.70 -18.33
N VAL A 318 -4.87 -10.87 -18.96
CA VAL A 318 -4.22 -12.11 -18.48
C VAL A 318 -2.70 -11.99 -18.55
N GLU A 319 -2.17 -11.48 -19.66
CA GLU A 319 -0.74 -11.20 -19.83
C GLU A 319 -0.24 -10.20 -18.78
N ALA A 320 -0.98 -9.12 -18.51
CA ALA A 320 -0.64 -8.13 -17.48
C ALA A 320 -0.60 -8.74 -16.07
N LEU A 321 -1.63 -9.52 -15.69
CA LEU A 321 -1.65 -10.21 -14.39
C LEU A 321 -0.52 -11.24 -14.26
N SER A 322 -0.14 -11.89 -15.36
CA SER A 322 0.92 -12.91 -15.36
C SER A 322 2.32 -12.30 -15.27
N ALA A 323 2.47 -11.03 -15.65
CA ALA A 323 3.72 -10.30 -15.59
C ALA A 323 4.02 -9.71 -14.20
N GLU A 324 3.03 -9.69 -13.30
CA GLU A 324 3.22 -9.21 -11.93
C GLU A 324 4.14 -10.16 -11.15
N SER A 325 5.13 -9.58 -10.49
CA SER A 325 6.07 -10.31 -9.63
C SER A 325 5.85 -9.93 -8.17
N GLU A 326 6.05 -10.88 -7.28
CA GLU A 326 5.93 -10.66 -5.84
C GLU A 326 7.29 -10.91 -5.20
N VAL A 327 7.70 -10.01 -4.31
CA VAL A 327 8.87 -10.18 -3.48
C VAL A 327 8.43 -10.68 -2.12
N ASP A 328 8.93 -11.85 -1.74
CA ASP A 328 8.71 -12.39 -0.42
C ASP A 328 9.63 -11.68 0.59
N VAL A 329 9.02 -11.00 1.57
CA VAL A 329 9.71 -10.30 2.65
C VAL A 329 9.50 -11.06 3.97
N LEU A 330 10.60 -11.25 4.70
CA LEU A 330 10.58 -11.78 6.05
C LEU A 330 10.61 -10.63 7.06
N ASP A 331 9.59 -10.59 7.92
CA ASP A 331 9.54 -9.71 9.08
C ASP A 331 10.07 -10.46 10.32
N LEU A 332 11.21 -10.02 10.84
CA LEU A 332 11.75 -10.54 12.09
C LEU A 332 11.47 -9.58 13.23
N TYR A 333 10.81 -10.09 14.27
CA TYR A 333 10.53 -9.34 15.50
C TYR A 333 11.53 -9.72 16.57
N TRP A 334 12.22 -8.71 17.11
CA TRP A 334 13.07 -8.86 18.28
C TRP A 334 12.48 -8.10 19.47
N ARG A 335 12.52 -8.73 20.65
CA ARG A 335 12.15 -8.13 21.93
C ARG A 335 13.34 -8.25 22.87
N GLU A 336 13.85 -7.11 23.34
CA GLU A 336 14.88 -7.07 24.36
C GLU A 336 14.32 -6.53 25.68
N GLU A 337 14.65 -7.20 26.78
CA GLU A 337 14.35 -6.72 28.13
C GLU A 337 15.40 -5.67 28.54
N GLY A 338 15.06 -4.40 28.38
CA GLY A 338 15.93 -3.29 28.76
C GLY A 338 16.05 -2.20 27.69
N VAL A 339 16.91 -1.22 27.96
CA VAL A 339 17.22 -0.14 27.01
C VAL A 339 18.27 -0.64 26.03
N LEU A 340 17.87 -0.87 24.78
CA LEU A 340 18.78 -1.25 23.70
C LEU A 340 19.78 -0.11 23.46
N ARG A 341 21.07 -0.38 23.69
CA ARG A 341 22.13 0.62 23.48
C ARG A 341 22.43 0.73 21.98
N LYS A 342 21.84 1.72 21.33
CA LYS A 342 22.10 2.00 19.91
C LYS A 342 23.42 2.75 19.73
N PRO A 343 24.24 2.37 18.74
CA PRO A 343 25.42 3.16 18.35
C PRO A 343 25.05 4.42 17.53
N PHE A 344 23.77 4.64 17.22
CA PHE A 344 23.28 5.73 16.37
C PHE A 344 22.01 6.39 16.92
N LYS A 345 21.76 7.64 16.51
CA LYS A 345 20.53 8.39 16.80
C LYS A 345 19.55 8.27 15.63
N GLY A 346 18.81 7.17 15.56
CA GLY A 346 17.78 6.93 14.54
C GLY A 346 16.88 5.75 14.86
N ASN A 347 15.68 5.76 14.27
CA ASN A 347 14.60 4.82 14.60
C ASN A 347 14.12 3.99 13.43
N ALA A 348 14.62 4.25 12.24
CA ALA A 348 14.49 3.38 11.10
C ALA A 348 15.70 3.58 10.21
N GLY A 349 16.08 2.53 9.49
CA GLY A 349 17.18 2.60 8.54
C GLY A 349 17.02 1.60 7.42
N VAL A 350 17.69 1.90 6.31
CA VAL A 350 17.71 1.07 5.12
C VAL A 350 19.18 0.84 4.73
N TRP A 351 19.51 -0.41 4.38
CA TRP A 351 20.85 -0.77 3.96
C TRP A 351 21.06 -0.48 2.47
N THR A 352 22.18 0.15 2.15
CA THR A 352 22.63 0.35 0.76
C THR A 352 23.53 -0.81 0.35
N GLY A 353 23.23 -1.50 -0.75
CA GLY A 353 24.11 -2.55 -1.28
C GLY A 353 23.53 -3.97 -1.27
N VAL A 354 22.25 -4.13 -0.95
CA VAL A 354 21.52 -5.41 -0.91
C VAL A 354 21.64 -6.20 -2.22
N ASN A 355 21.91 -5.53 -3.35
CA ASN A 355 22.05 -6.16 -4.66
C ASN A 355 23.51 -6.47 -5.08
N ASN A 356 24.53 -6.17 -4.27
CA ASN A 356 25.95 -6.34 -4.64
C ASN A 356 26.56 -7.70 -4.27
N GLY A 357 25.74 -8.73 -4.03
CA GLY A 357 26.23 -10.05 -3.61
C GLY A 357 26.58 -10.16 -2.12
N ASP A 358 26.19 -9.18 -1.30
CA ASP A 358 26.22 -9.34 0.15
C ASP A 358 25.16 -10.38 0.56
N GLU A 359 25.60 -11.52 1.08
CA GLU A 359 24.81 -12.72 1.42
C GLU A 359 23.63 -12.46 2.38
N CYS A 360 23.60 -11.30 3.04
CA CYS A 360 22.73 -11.09 4.18
C CYS A 360 21.26 -10.79 3.81
N GLY A 361 20.94 -10.33 2.58
CA GLY A 361 19.57 -10.08 2.07
C GLY A 361 18.64 -9.20 2.92
N ILE A 362 19.13 -8.63 4.02
CA ILE A 362 18.47 -7.65 4.86
C ILE A 362 18.55 -6.30 4.16
N PHE A 363 17.42 -5.62 4.00
CA PHE A 363 17.35 -4.32 3.36
C PHE A 363 16.87 -3.20 4.28
N GLY A 364 16.21 -3.48 5.39
CA GLY A 364 15.81 -2.40 6.32
C GLY A 364 15.52 -2.85 7.74
N PHE A 365 15.41 -1.87 8.63
CA PHE A 365 15.01 -2.07 10.02
C PHE A 365 14.17 -0.89 10.53
N SER A 366 13.32 -1.14 11.53
CA SER A 366 12.62 -0.10 12.28
C SER A 366 12.53 -0.41 13.78
N PHE A 367 12.67 0.61 14.60
CA PHE A 367 12.49 0.61 16.05
C PHE A 367 11.09 1.18 16.36
N VAL A 368 10.07 0.36 16.15
CA VAL A 368 8.66 0.78 16.25
C VAL A 368 8.34 1.39 17.61
N SER A 369 8.87 0.79 18.68
CA SER A 369 8.72 1.26 20.07
C SER A 369 9.22 2.69 20.31
N GLU A 370 10.22 3.15 19.54
CA GLU A 370 10.72 4.53 19.66
C GLU A 370 10.01 5.50 18.73
N ILE A 371 9.53 5.04 17.57
CA ILE A 371 8.66 5.84 16.70
C ILE A 371 7.35 6.16 17.44
N PHE A 372 6.83 5.19 18.19
CA PHE A 372 5.55 5.27 18.92
C PHE A 372 5.75 5.17 20.43
N SER A 373 6.68 5.95 20.98
CA SER A 373 7.00 5.93 22.42
C SER A 373 5.83 6.26 23.35
N GLN A 374 4.79 6.90 22.82
CA GLN A 374 3.54 7.19 23.54
C GLN A 374 2.70 5.93 23.78
N VAL A 375 2.92 4.89 22.99
CA VAL A 375 2.32 3.58 23.20
C VAL A 375 3.15 2.86 24.23
N ARG A 376 2.83 3.11 25.50
CA ARG A 376 3.25 2.20 26.57
C ARG A 376 2.56 0.87 26.31
N HIS A 377 3.21 0.00 25.57
CA HIS A 377 2.86 -1.39 25.61
C HIS A 377 3.57 -2.00 26.82
N PRO A 378 2.86 -2.28 27.92
CA PRO A 378 3.47 -2.93 29.09
C PRO A 378 4.05 -4.31 28.73
N GLU A 379 3.65 -4.88 27.60
CA GLU A 379 4.11 -6.16 27.08
C GLU A 379 5.25 -6.07 26.05
N TYR A 380 5.68 -4.88 25.62
CA TYR A 380 6.73 -4.77 24.60
C TYR A 380 7.97 -4.08 25.18
N GLY A 381 9.06 -4.83 25.25
CA GLY A 381 10.41 -4.26 25.32
C GLY A 381 10.73 -3.47 24.04
N THR A 382 12.00 -3.20 23.79
CA THR A 382 12.38 -2.56 22.52
C THR A 382 12.01 -3.49 21.36
N LYS A 383 10.98 -3.10 20.59
CA LYS A 383 10.55 -3.83 19.40
C LYS A 383 11.33 -3.37 18.19
N VAL A 384 12.04 -4.30 17.56
CA VAL A 384 12.75 -4.10 16.30
C VAL A 384 12.13 -4.99 15.24
N THR A 385 11.78 -4.39 14.09
CA THR A 385 11.37 -5.10 12.88
C THR A 385 12.51 -5.05 11.89
N VAL A 386 12.94 -6.21 11.39
CA VAL A 386 13.96 -6.32 10.33
C VAL A 386 13.30 -6.89 9.08
N TYR A 387 13.59 -6.28 7.94
CA TYR A 387 13.07 -6.64 6.64
C TYR A 387 14.15 -7.30 5.78
N ALA A 388 13.89 -8.52 5.32
CA ALA A 388 14.83 -9.29 4.50
C ALA A 388 14.11 -9.99 3.33
N ARG A 389 14.81 -10.27 2.23
CA ARG A 389 14.29 -11.09 1.13
C ARG A 389 14.30 -12.57 1.52
N LYS A 390 13.24 -13.31 1.14
CA LYS A 390 13.15 -14.76 1.36
C LYS A 390 14.19 -15.48 0.50
N GLY A 391 15.13 -16.15 1.15
CA GLY A 391 16.30 -16.77 0.52
C GLY A 391 17.53 -16.77 1.43
N CYS A 392 17.59 -15.83 2.38
CA CYS A 392 18.59 -15.86 3.46
C CYS A 392 18.14 -16.83 4.56
N ALA A 393 19.03 -17.71 5.02
CA ALA A 393 18.68 -18.70 6.04
C ALA A 393 18.26 -17.97 7.33
N ARG A 394 17.11 -18.36 7.91
CA ARG A 394 16.53 -17.71 9.10
C ARG A 394 17.51 -17.68 10.29
N GLU A 395 18.34 -18.72 10.43
CA GLU A 395 19.36 -18.83 11.46
C GLU A 395 20.54 -17.88 11.23
N GLU A 396 20.97 -17.72 9.98
CA GLU A 396 21.98 -16.73 9.59
C GLU A 396 21.46 -15.31 9.78
N LEU A 397 20.21 -15.04 9.41
CA LEU A 397 19.56 -13.75 9.61
C LEU A 397 19.41 -13.37 11.08
N GLN A 398 19.02 -14.31 11.95
CA GLN A 398 18.93 -14.05 13.39
C GLN A 398 20.32 -13.82 13.99
N GLY A 399 21.29 -14.67 13.68
CA GLY A 399 22.67 -14.53 14.15
C GLY A 399 23.35 -13.25 13.64
N HIS A 400 23.13 -12.87 12.37
CA HIS A 400 23.62 -11.62 11.81
C HIS A 400 22.87 -10.42 12.37
N ALA A 401 21.53 -10.40 12.36
CA ALA A 401 20.76 -9.27 12.89
C ALA A 401 21.08 -9.00 14.37
N LEU A 402 21.31 -10.05 15.17
CA LEU A 402 21.81 -9.95 16.55
C LEU A 402 23.21 -9.33 16.61
N LYS A 403 24.19 -9.89 15.89
CA LYS A 403 25.57 -9.35 15.85
C LYS A 403 25.65 -7.92 15.31
N VAL A 404 24.72 -7.59 14.42
CA VAL A 404 24.60 -6.31 13.74
C VAL A 404 23.98 -5.33 14.76
N LEU A 405 22.77 -5.56 15.24
CA LEU A 405 22.04 -4.59 16.06
C LEU A 405 22.47 -4.52 17.55
N LEU A 406 23.12 -5.54 18.08
CA LEU A 406 23.53 -5.66 19.49
C LEU A 406 25.04 -5.95 19.57
N PRO A 407 25.91 -4.92 19.61
CA PRO A 407 27.34 -5.09 19.80
C PRO A 407 27.74 -5.54 21.21
#